data_AF-A0A1Q3N950-F1
#
_entry.id   AF-A0A1Q3N950-F1
#
_cell.length_a   1.000
_cell.length_b   1.000
_cell.length_c   1.000
_cell.angle_alpha   90.00
_cell.angle_beta   90.00
_cell.angle_gamma   90.00
#
_symmetry.space_group_name_H-M   'P 1'
#
loop_
_entity.id
_entity.type
_entity.pdbx_description
1 polymer ?
#
loop_
_entity_poly.entity_id
_entity_poly.type
_entity_poly.pdbx_seq_one_letter_code
_entity_poly.pdbx_strand_id
1 'polypeptide(L)'
;MMVSDVPNMAMIIGYINASWTLKVDIAADYICRLINHMDKNGFDEVIAHADPLQRENDTIMGKMSSGYIARAADVMPKQGKQAPWKITNNYLADRKELKDAKFNDGVLEFHKRGDQTNRKPKLVS
;
A
#
# COMPACT_ATOMS: atom_id res chain seq x y z
N MET A 1 0.99 -2.09 -3.62
CA MET A 1 0.49 -1.09 -2.66
C MET A 1 1.08 -1.42 -1.31
N MET A 2 1.44 -0.43 -0.50
CA MET A 2 2.00 -0.68 0.84
C MET A 2 0.90 -1.11 1.82
N VAL A 3 1.26 -1.88 2.84
CA VAL A 3 0.35 -2.23 3.95
C VAL A 3 0.63 -1.28 5.12
N SER A 4 -0.42 -0.64 5.65
CA SER A 4 -0.27 0.35 6.73
C SER A 4 0.44 -0.25 7.94
N ASP A 5 1.41 0.48 8.47
CA ASP A 5 2.15 0.17 9.70
C ASP A 5 2.96 -1.14 9.65
N VAL A 6 3.15 -1.72 8.45
CA VAL A 6 4.02 -2.88 8.24
C VAL A 6 5.27 -2.46 7.47
N PRO A 7 6.47 -2.59 8.06
CA PRO A 7 7.71 -2.19 7.42
C PRO A 7 8.03 -3.05 6.19
N ASN A 8 8.51 -2.40 5.13
CA ASN A 8 9.03 -3.03 3.91
C ASN A 8 8.05 -4.04 3.25
N MET A 9 6.73 -3.87 3.45
CA MET A 9 5.72 -4.77 2.91
C MET A 9 4.87 -4.11 1.84
N ALA A 10 4.86 -4.73 0.66
CA ALA A 10 3.95 -4.41 -0.42
C ALA A 10 3.05 -5.61 -0.76
N MET A 11 1.76 -5.34 -0.99
CA MET A 11 0.78 -6.30 -1.46
C MET A 11 0.15 -5.76 -2.76
N ILE A 12 -0.01 -6.63 -3.76
CA ILE A 12 -0.64 -6.27 -5.04
C ILE A 12 -1.92 -7.08 -5.18
N ILE A 13 -3.03 -6.36 -5.27
CA ILE A 13 -4.34 -6.92 -5.55
C ILE A 13 -4.72 -6.43 -6.95
N GLY A 14 -5.03 -7.38 -7.84
CA GLY A 14 -5.39 -7.10 -9.23
C GLY A 14 -6.72 -6.35 -9.39
N TYR A 15 -6.98 -5.89 -10.61
CA TYR A 15 -8.26 -5.29 -10.94
C TYR A 15 -9.38 -6.32 -10.92
N ILE A 16 -10.56 -5.90 -10.46
CA ILE A 16 -11.77 -6.74 -10.53
C ILE A 16 -12.46 -6.67 -11.90
N ASN A 17 -12.16 -5.63 -12.70
CA ASN A 17 -12.80 -5.30 -13.97
C ASN A 17 -11.83 -5.29 -15.17
N ALA A 18 -10.57 -5.67 -14.95
CA ALA A 18 -9.52 -5.69 -15.96
C ALA A 18 -8.48 -6.77 -15.62
N SER A 19 -7.50 -7.01 -16.50
CA SER A 19 -6.46 -8.01 -16.24
C SER A 19 -5.64 -7.65 -14.99
N TRP A 20 -5.44 -8.62 -14.11
CA TRP A 20 -4.59 -8.48 -12.93
C TRP A 20 -3.14 -8.15 -13.29
N THR A 21 -2.65 -8.63 -14.45
CA THR A 21 -1.28 -8.37 -14.92
C THR A 21 -1.02 -6.88 -15.17
N LEU A 22 -2.03 -6.11 -15.57
CA LEU A 22 -1.90 -4.65 -15.76
C LEU A 22 -1.61 -3.92 -14.43
N LYS A 23 -2.23 -4.38 -13.34
CA LYS A 23 -2.00 -3.82 -12.00
C LYS A 23 -0.63 -4.21 -11.45
N VAL A 24 -0.19 -5.43 -11.75
CA VAL A 24 1.13 -5.92 -11.35
C VAL A 24 2.24 -5.12 -12.01
N ASP A 25 2.16 -4.89 -13.33
CA ASP A 25 3.18 -4.15 -14.08
C ASP A 25 3.42 -2.74 -13.49
N ILE A 26 2.35 -1.95 -13.33
CA ILE A 26 2.46 -0.59 -12.78
C ILE A 26 2.90 -0.55 -11.31
N ALA A 27 2.50 -1.54 -10.51
CA ALA A 27 2.87 -1.62 -9.11
C ALA A 27 4.32 -2.05 -8.94
N ALA A 28 4.80 -2.97 -9.79
CA ALA A 28 6.18 -3.41 -9.80
C ALA A 28 7.13 -2.26 -10.17
N ASP A 29 6.78 -1.44 -11.19
CA ASP A 29 7.58 -0.24 -11.53
C ASP A 29 7.73 0.71 -10.34
N TYR A 30 6.62 1.02 -9.66
CA TYR A 30 6.64 1.86 -8.46
C TYR A 30 7.52 1.26 -7.34
N ILE A 31 7.38 -0.04 -7.06
CA ILE A 31 8.16 -0.73 -6.03
C ILE A 31 9.65 -0.72 -6.37
N CYS A 32 10.03 -1.00 -7.62
CA CYS A 32 11.43 -0.94 -8.06
C CYS A 32 12.01 0.46 -7.89
N ARG A 33 11.26 1.51 -8.23
CA ARG A 33 11.69 2.89 -8.01
C ARG A 33 11.83 3.24 -6.54
N LEU A 34 10.94 2.71 -5.70
CA LEU A 34 11.01 2.90 -4.25
C LEU A 34 12.27 2.24 -3.67
N ILE A 35 12.56 1.00 -4.05
CA ILE A 35 13.77 0.29 -3.63
C ILE A 35 15.01 1.05 -4.08
N ASN A 36 15.08 1.46 -5.36
CA ASN A 36 16.20 2.26 -5.87
C ASN A 36 16.37 3.60 -5.11
N HIS A 37 15.26 4.21 -4.68
CA HIS A 37 15.31 5.41 -3.86
C HIS A 37 15.86 5.12 -2.45
N MET A 38 15.46 4.00 -1.84
CA MET A 38 16.00 3.58 -0.55
C MET A 38 17.50 3.33 -0.63
N ASP A 39 17.95 2.56 -1.64
CA ASP A 39 19.36 2.26 -1.86
C ASP A 39 20.19 3.53 -2.06
N LYS A 40 19.70 4.46 -2.89
CA LYS A 40 20.40 5.72 -3.18
C LYS A 40 20.58 6.62 -1.95
N ASN A 41 19.66 6.58 -1.00
CA ASN A 41 19.66 7.45 0.18
C ASN A 41 20.13 6.73 1.46
N GLY A 42 20.40 5.43 1.37
CA GLY A 42 20.81 4.57 2.47
C GLY A 42 19.71 4.40 3.52
N PHE A 43 18.46 4.19 3.08
CA PHE A 43 17.36 3.80 3.94
C PHE A 43 17.24 2.28 4.01
N ASP A 44 16.99 1.75 5.20
CA ASP A 44 16.85 0.30 5.46
C ASP A 44 15.38 -0.11 5.63
N GLU A 45 14.53 0.86 5.97
CA GLU A 45 13.13 0.64 6.25
C GLU A 45 12.27 1.75 5.66
N VAL A 46 11.15 1.36 5.04
CA VAL A 46 10.03 2.22 4.68
C VAL A 46 8.76 1.68 5.34
N ILE A 47 8.02 2.56 6.01
CA ILE A 47 6.70 2.26 6.58
C ILE A 47 5.70 3.24 5.99
N ALA A 48 4.55 2.73 5.53
CA ALA A 48 3.45 3.58 5.12
C ALA A 48 2.46 3.73 6.28
N HIS A 49 2.09 4.96 6.62
CA HIS A 49 1.15 5.23 7.70
C HIS A 49 -0.20 5.69 7.13
N ALA A 50 -1.25 4.91 7.36
CA ALA A 50 -2.60 5.33 7.07
C ALA A 50 -3.19 6.12 8.24
N ASP A 51 -3.84 7.25 7.96
CA ASP A 51 -4.66 7.94 8.94
C ASP A 51 -5.85 7.03 9.33
N PRO A 52 -6.01 6.64 10.62
CA PRO A 52 -7.12 5.82 11.07
C PRO A 52 -8.50 6.40 10.73
N LEU A 53 -8.63 7.73 10.63
CA LEU A 53 -9.88 8.41 10.27
C LEU A 53 -10.27 8.19 8.80
N GLN A 54 -9.29 7.85 7.96
CA GLN A 54 -9.50 7.53 6.54
C GLN A 54 -9.88 6.08 6.30
N ARG A 55 -9.86 5.20 7.32
CA ARG A 55 -10.24 3.79 7.17
C ARG A 55 -11.73 3.67 6.79
N GLU A 56 -12.00 2.92 5.73
CA GLU A 56 -13.35 2.49 5.37
C GLU A 56 -13.69 1.16 6.03
N ASN A 57 -14.99 0.91 6.23
CA ASN A 57 -15.47 -0.42 6.62
C ASN A 57 -15.40 -1.40 5.45
N ASP A 58 -15.35 -0.86 4.22
CA ASP A 58 -15.27 -1.64 3.00
C ASP A 58 -13.89 -2.26 2.77
N THR A 59 -13.89 -3.44 2.15
CA THR A 59 -12.68 -4.20 1.88
C THR A 59 -12.10 -3.80 0.53
N ILE A 60 -10.85 -4.20 0.29
CA ILE A 60 -10.19 -4.08 -1.02
C ILE A 60 -10.99 -4.72 -2.19
N MET A 61 -11.88 -5.69 -1.89
CA MET A 61 -12.73 -6.39 -2.86
C MET A 61 -14.21 -6.01 -2.74
N GLY A 62 -14.54 -4.92 -2.06
CA GLY A 62 -15.91 -4.53 -1.68
C GLY A 62 -16.97 -4.50 -2.79
N LYS A 63 -16.54 -4.28 -4.04
CA LYS A 63 -17.41 -4.27 -5.21
C LYS A 63 -17.85 -5.66 -5.69
N MET A 64 -17.34 -6.74 -5.11
CA MET A 64 -17.67 -8.11 -5.50
C MET A 64 -18.70 -8.74 -4.55
N SER A 65 -19.70 -9.43 -5.12
CA SER A 65 -20.77 -10.10 -4.38
C SER A 65 -20.53 -11.60 -4.11
N SER A 66 -19.33 -12.11 -4.40
CA SER A 66 -18.99 -13.52 -4.23
C SER A 66 -19.05 -13.96 -2.76
N GLY A 67 -19.69 -15.07 -2.47
CA GLY A 67 -19.87 -15.55 -1.08
C GLY A 67 -18.56 -15.86 -0.33
N TYR A 68 -17.46 -16.21 -1.02
CA TYR A 68 -16.16 -16.40 -0.37
C TYR A 68 -15.54 -15.07 0.08
N ILE A 69 -15.81 -13.98 -0.63
CA ILE A 69 -15.37 -12.63 -0.27
C ILE A 69 -16.16 -12.16 0.95
N ALA A 70 -17.47 -12.40 0.96
CA ALA A 70 -18.31 -12.10 2.12
C ALA A 70 -17.84 -12.80 3.40
N ARG A 71 -17.45 -14.08 3.32
CA ARG A 71 -16.90 -14.82 4.47
C ARG A 71 -15.54 -14.29 4.95
N ALA A 72 -14.76 -13.67 4.07
CA ALA A 72 -13.45 -13.12 4.40
C ALA A 72 -13.48 -11.63 4.74
N ALA A 73 -14.67 -10.99 4.76
CA ALA A 73 -14.80 -9.55 4.85
C ALA A 73 -14.16 -8.93 6.11
N ASP A 74 -14.14 -9.69 7.21
CA ASP A 74 -13.61 -9.25 8.51
C ASP A 74 -12.09 -9.44 8.62
N VAL A 75 -11.49 -10.28 7.79
CA VAL A 75 -10.05 -10.58 7.82
C VAL A 75 -9.28 -9.97 6.63
N MET A 76 -10.00 -9.49 5.62
CA MET A 76 -9.37 -8.83 4.48
C MET A 76 -8.86 -7.44 4.86
N PRO A 77 -7.76 -6.98 4.21
CA PRO A 77 -7.35 -5.59 4.28
C PRO A 77 -8.51 -4.65 3.93
N LYS A 78 -8.61 -3.57 4.69
CA LYS A 78 -9.54 -2.47 4.43
C LYS A 78 -8.89 -1.46 3.47
N GLN A 79 -9.72 -0.76 2.72
CA GLN A 79 -9.28 0.39 1.92
C GLN A 79 -9.55 1.70 2.66
N GLY A 80 -9.02 2.81 2.13
CA GLY A 80 -9.28 4.14 2.65
C GLY A 80 -10.27 4.94 1.82
N LYS A 81 -10.74 6.06 2.40
CA LYS A 81 -11.64 7.04 1.78
C LYS A 81 -11.03 7.75 0.57
N GLN A 82 -9.72 7.96 0.60
CA GLN A 82 -8.97 8.84 -0.30
C GLN A 82 -7.65 8.21 -0.72
N ALA A 83 -7.02 8.77 -1.75
CA ALA A 83 -5.66 8.40 -2.15
C ALA A 83 -4.65 8.63 -1.02
N PRO A 84 -3.57 7.84 -0.92
CA PRO A 84 -3.25 6.68 -1.76
C PRO A 84 -3.94 5.38 -1.32
N TRP A 85 -4.85 5.43 -0.34
CA TRP A 85 -5.45 4.26 0.31
C TRP A 85 -6.73 3.73 -0.35
N LYS A 86 -7.30 4.49 -1.29
CA LYS A 86 -8.53 4.13 -2.01
C LYS A 86 -8.26 3.28 -3.24
N ILE A 87 -9.07 2.24 -3.46
CA ILE A 87 -8.98 1.42 -4.67
C ILE A 87 -9.90 1.97 -5.77
N THR A 88 -9.32 2.36 -6.90
CA THR A 88 -10.05 2.95 -8.04
C THR A 88 -10.60 1.88 -9.00
N ASN A 89 -9.88 0.77 -9.18
CA ASN A 89 -10.05 -0.17 -10.29
C ASN A 89 -10.05 0.52 -11.67
N ASN A 90 -9.19 1.53 -11.84
CA ASN A 90 -9.03 2.27 -13.09
C ASN A 90 -7.56 2.28 -13.53
N TYR A 91 -7.25 1.48 -14.54
CA TYR A 91 -5.88 1.31 -15.04
C TYR A 91 -5.22 2.62 -15.51
N LEU A 92 -5.95 3.47 -16.22
CA LEU A 92 -5.37 4.72 -16.75
C LEU A 92 -5.09 5.72 -15.63
N ALA A 93 -5.97 5.80 -14.63
CA ALA A 93 -5.76 6.63 -13.45
C ALA A 93 -4.57 6.11 -12.62
N ASP A 94 -4.55 4.82 -12.30
CA ASP A 94 -3.49 4.20 -11.50
C ASP A 94 -2.13 4.29 -12.19
N ARG A 95 -2.07 4.10 -13.51
CA ARG A 95 -0.84 4.27 -14.29
C ARG A 95 -0.31 5.69 -14.20
N LYS A 96 -1.19 6.70 -14.29
CA LYS A 96 -0.79 8.11 -14.17
C LYS A 96 -0.28 8.41 -12.76
N GLU A 97 -1.04 8.01 -11.74
CA GLU A 97 -0.72 8.28 -10.34
C GLU A 97 0.60 7.62 -9.92
N LEU A 98 0.79 6.33 -10.20
CA LEU A 98 1.99 5.60 -9.82
C LEU A 98 3.22 5.99 -10.64
N LYS A 99 3.04 6.35 -11.91
CA LYS A 99 4.15 6.83 -12.74
C LYS A 99 4.75 8.13 -12.20
N ASP A 100 3.92 9.05 -11.71
CA ASP A 100 4.41 10.36 -11.25
C ASP A 100 4.57 10.44 -9.71
N ALA A 101 4.32 9.34 -9.01
CA ALA A 101 4.41 9.26 -7.56
C ALA A 101 5.83 9.60 -7.07
N LYS A 102 5.87 10.46 -6.05
CA LYS A 102 7.09 10.86 -5.33
C LYS A 102 7.09 10.20 -3.96
N PHE A 103 8.28 10.01 -3.39
CA PHE A 103 8.43 9.34 -2.10
C PHE A 103 8.38 10.28 -0.89
N ASN A 104 8.51 11.60 -1.11
CA ASN A 104 8.31 12.62 -0.08
C ASN A 104 6.85 13.08 -0.08
N ASP A 105 5.92 12.17 0.15
CA ASP A 105 4.47 12.36 0.03
C ASP A 105 3.75 12.58 1.38
N GLY A 106 4.49 12.46 2.49
CA GLY A 106 3.93 12.55 3.85
C GLY A 106 3.18 11.29 4.29
N VAL A 107 3.15 10.24 3.47
CA VAL A 107 2.56 8.93 3.77
C VAL A 107 3.65 7.90 4.07
N LEU A 108 4.75 7.95 3.32
CA LEU A 108 5.91 7.11 3.54
C LEU A 108 6.87 7.73 4.55
N GLU A 109 7.21 6.96 5.58
CA GLU A 109 8.27 7.26 6.53
C GLU A 109 9.47 6.33 6.26
N PHE A 110 10.67 6.91 6.21
CA PHE A 110 11.90 6.19 5.94
C PHE A 110 12.83 6.23 7.14
N HIS A 111 13.47 5.10 7.44
CA HIS A 111 14.39 4.97 8.56
C HIS A 111 15.71 4.31 8.15
N LYS A 112 16.77 4.67 8.87
CA LYS A 112 18.07 3.99 8.80
C LYS A 112 18.22 3.07 10.01
N ARG A 113 18.90 1.94 9.84
CA ARG A 113 19.13 0.95 10.90
C ARG A 113 19.79 1.54 12.15
N GLY A 114 20.63 2.56 11.99
CA GLY A 114 21.25 3.29 13.09
C GLY A 114 20.25 4.02 14.01
N ASP A 115 19.12 4.47 13.46
CA ASP A 115 18.08 5.20 14.19
C ASP A 115 17.16 4.26 14.99
N GLN A 116 17.17 2.95 14.70
CA GLN A 116 16.26 1.97 15.28
C GLN A 116 16.63 1.48 16.70
N THR A 117 17.82 1.80 17.20
CA THR A 117 18.30 1.34 18.53
C THR A 117 17.40 1.77 19.70
N ASN A 118 16.46 2.70 19.48
CA ASN A 118 15.52 3.20 20.49
C ASN A 118 14.04 2.77 20.29
N ARG A 119 13.71 1.97 19.27
CA ARG A 119 12.30 1.65 18.97
C ARG A 119 11.83 0.47 19.83
N LYS A 120 11.04 0.75 20.88
CA LYS A 120 10.36 -0.31 21.66
C LYS A 120 9.37 -1.04 20.73
N PRO A 121 9.35 -2.38 20.70
CA PRO A 121 8.35 -3.11 19.93
C PRO A 121 6.96 -2.76 20.46
N LYS A 122 6.08 -2.26 19.58
CA LYS A 122 4.66 -2.10 19.91
C LYS A 122 4.06 -3.51 19.94
N LEU A 123 3.86 -4.04 21.15
CA LEU A 123 3.04 -5.23 21.34
C LEU A 123 1.61 -4.87 20.95
N VAL A 124 1.11 -5.48 19.88
CA VAL A 124 -0.30 -5.42 19.53
C VAL A 124 -1.00 -6.40 20.48
N SER A 125 -1.57 -5.86 21.56
CA SER A 125 -2.45 -6.57 22.50
C SER A 125 -3.88 -6.60 22.01
#